data_AF-A0A955MZM1-F1
#
_entry.id   AF-A0A955MZM1-F1
#
_cell.length_a   1.000
_cell.length_b   1.000
_cell.length_c   1.000
_cell.angle_alpha   90.00
_cell.angle_beta   90.00
_cell.angle_gamma   90.00
#
_symmetry.space_group_name_H-M   'P 1'
#
loop_
_entity.id
_entity.type
_entity.pdbx_description
1 polymer ?
#
loop_
_entity_poly.entity_id
_entity_poly.type
_entity_poly.pdbx_seq_one_letter_code
_entity_poly.pdbx_strand_id
1 'polypeptide(L)' 'MASKSKGNRRTIILECTESPGTSRYSTKKNFRNNPDRIEMMKYNARLRKHTLHREKR' A
#
# COMPACT_ATOMS: atom_id res chain seq x y z
N MET A 1 2.45 -27.83 14.63
CA MET A 1 2.94 -26.45 14.32
C MET A 1 1.74 -25.53 14.17
N ALA A 2 1.44 -24.73 15.21
CA ALA A 2 0.25 -23.88 15.23
C ALA A 2 0.28 -22.85 14.10
N SER A 3 -0.69 -22.93 13.19
CA SER A 3 -0.89 -21.94 12.13
C SER A 3 -1.22 -20.61 12.79
N LYS A 4 -0.24 -19.70 12.86
CA LYS A 4 -0.40 -18.34 13.38
C LYS A 4 -1.53 -17.68 12.58
N SER A 5 -2.71 -17.59 13.19
CA SER A 5 -3.91 -17.02 12.61
C SER A 5 -3.52 -15.66 12.05
N LYS A 6 -3.43 -15.54 10.72
CA LYS A 6 -3.21 -14.25 10.07
C LYS A 6 -4.47 -13.46 10.40
N GLY A 7 -4.42 -12.66 11.48
CA GLY A 7 -5.54 -11.84 11.93
C GLY A 7 -5.94 -10.81 10.86
N ASN A 8 -6.63 -9.73 11.25
CA ASN A 8 -7.22 -8.70 10.37
C ASN A 8 -6.22 -7.89 9.47
N ARG A 9 -5.04 -8.44 9.17
CA ARG A 9 -4.08 -7.96 8.18
C ARG A 9 -4.51 -8.39 6.77
N ARG A 10 -4.95 -7.43 5.97
CA ARG A 10 -5.25 -7.63 4.54
C ARG A 10 -4.14 -7.03 3.69
N THR A 11 -3.87 -7.62 2.54
CA THR A 11 -2.99 -7.00 1.55
C THR A 11 -3.76 -5.88 0.86
N ILE A 12 -3.17 -4.70 0.82
CA ILE A 12 -3.66 -3.54 0.09
C ILE A 12 -2.68 -3.19 -1.02
N ILE A 13 -3.18 -2.52 -2.05
CA ILE A 13 -2.37 -2.01 -3.15
C ILE A 13 -2.25 -0.50 -2.96
N LEU A 14 -1.03 0.03 -3.03
CA LEU A 14 -0.76 1.46 -3.09
C LEU A 14 -0.45 1.83 -4.54
N GLU A 15 -1.15 2.81 -5.08
CA GLU A 15 -0.94 3.34 -6.44
C GLU A 15 -0.42 4.78 -6.38
N CYS A 16 0.52 5.12 -7.27
CA CYS A 16 1.04 6.47 -7.39
C CYS A 16 -0.06 7.46 -7.82
N THR A 17 -0.17 8.59 -7.11
CA THR A 17 -1.15 9.64 -7.44
C THR A 17 -0.70 10.50 -8.62
N GLU A 18 0.61 10.70 -8.80
CA GLU A 18 1.19 11.52 -9.88
C GLU A 18 1.27 10.77 -11.22
N SER A 19 1.29 9.45 -11.20
CA SER A 19 1.38 8.62 -12.40
C SER A 19 0.64 7.30 -12.19
N PRO A 20 -0.70 7.32 -12.29
CA PRO A 20 -1.53 6.13 -12.10
C PRO A 20 -1.11 5.03 -13.09
N GLY A 21 -1.18 3.78 -12.64
CA GLY A 21 -0.86 2.60 -13.45
C GLY A 21 0.64 2.28 -13.61
N THR A 22 1.55 3.18 -13.22
CA THR A 22 3.00 2.96 -13.43
C THR A 22 3.69 2.30 -12.25
N SER A 23 3.35 2.71 -11.02
CA SER A 23 3.99 2.19 -9.80
C SER A 23 2.92 1.68 -8.83
N ARG A 24 2.95 0.37 -8.58
CA ARG A 24 2.04 -0.33 -7.66
C ARG A 24 2.84 -1.07 -6.60
N TYR A 25 2.47 -0.88 -5.35
CA TYR A 25 3.09 -1.56 -4.21
C TYR A 25 2.05 -2.40 -3.47
N SER A 26 2.36 -3.65 -3.16
CA SER A 26 1.53 -4.47 -2.28
C SER A 26 2.05 -4.37 -0.84
N THR A 27 1.23 -3.87 0.09
CA THR A 27 1.58 -3.81 1.51
C THR A 27 0.52 -4.51 2.34
N LYS A 28 0.88 -5.00 3.54
CA LYS A 28 -0.09 -5.63 4.45
C LYS A 28 -0.52 -4.60 5.49
N LYS A 29 -1.81 -4.27 5.50
CA LYS A 29 -2.41 -3.31 6.43
C LYS A 29 -3.29 -4.03 7.44
N ASN A 30 -3.16 -3.67 8.71
CA ASN A 30 -4.07 -4.12 9.75
C ASN A 30 -5.28 -3.18 9.83
N PHE A 31 -6.43 -3.63 9.34
CA PHE A 31 -7.66 -2.84 9.30
C PHE A 31 -8.22 -2.51 10.69
N ARG A 32 -7.83 -3.25 11.75
CA ARG A 32 -8.26 -2.96 13.12
C ARG A 32 -7.61 -1.70 13.69
N ASN A 33 -6.34 -1.46 13.35
CA ASN A 33 -5.58 -0.33 13.91
C ASN A 33 -5.63 0.90 13.02
N ASN A 34 -5.75 0.70 11.70
CA ASN A 34 -5.81 1.77 10.72
C ASN A 34 -7.00 1.50 9.80
N PRO A 35 -8.20 2.02 10.09
CA PRO A 35 -9.35 1.89 9.21
C PRO A 35 -9.21 2.80 7.97
N ASP A 36 -8.58 3.96 8.12
CA ASP A 36 -8.46 5.00 7.09
C ASP A 36 -7.49 4.64 5.96
N ARG A 37 -7.68 5.25 4.79
CA ARG A 37 -6.82 5.02 3.61
C ARG A 37 -5.38 5.41 3.92
N ILE A 38 -4.43 4.53 3.62
CA ILE A 38 -3.01 4.83 3.84
C ILE A 38 -2.43 5.56 2.63
N GLU A 39 -1.64 6.58 2.93
CA GLU A 39 -0.81 7.31 1.98
C GLU A 39 0.66 7.17 2.41
N MET A 40 1.53 6.81 1.48
CA MET A 40 2.95 6.64 1.76
C MET A 40 3.78 7.16 0.60
N MET A 41 4.85 7.88 0.91
CA MET A 41 5.84 8.24 -0.09
C MET A 41 6.64 7.00 -0.50
N LYS A 42 6.50 6.60 -1.76
CA LYS A 42 7.27 5.52 -2.37
C LYS A 42 7.98 6.03 -3.61
N TYR A 43 9.11 5.41 -3.90
CA TYR A 43 9.87 5.73 -5.09
C TYR A 43 9.07 5.35 -6.34
N ASN A 44 8.94 6.25 -7.30
CA ASN A 44 8.37 5.94 -8.60
C ASN A 44 9.52 5.86 -9.61
N ALA A 45 9.76 4.68 -10.18
CA ALA A 45 10.86 4.45 -11.11
C ALA A 45 10.75 5.24 -12.42
N ARG A 46 9.53 5.58 -12.86
CA ARG A 46 9.29 6.34 -14.09
C ARG A 46 9.56 7.83 -13.90
N LEU A 47 9.13 8.38 -12.77
CA LEU A 47 9.39 9.78 -12.43
C LEU A 47 10.76 9.98 -11.77
N ARG A 48 11.45 8.89 -11.42
CA ARG A 48 12.76 8.84 -10.75
C ARG A 48 12.79 9.67 -9.45
N LYS A 49 11.66 9.77 -8.77
CA LYS A 49 11.49 10.52 -7.52
C LYS A 49 10.52 9.82 -6.58
N HIS A 50 10.57 10.18 -5.31
CA HIS A 50 9.55 9.75 -4.34
C HIS A 50 8.27 10.54 -4.58
N THR A 51 7.17 9.80 -4.73
CA THR A 51 5.84 10.36 -4.99
C THR A 51 4.85 9.80 -3.99
N LEU A 52 3.74 10.50 -3.80
CA LEU A 52 2.67 10.04 -2.94
C LEU A 52 2.00 8.81 -3.58
N HIS A 53 1.93 7.71 -2.82
CA HIS A 53 1.15 6.54 -3.21
C HIS A 53 0.00 6.36 -2.25
N ARG A 54 -1.21 6.24 -2.81
CA ARG A 54 -2.46 6.13 -2.06
C ARG A 54 -3.03 4.74 -2.19
N GLU A 55 -3.66 4.26 -1.13
CA GLU A 55 -4.39 2.99 -1.12
C GLU A 55 -5.45 2.96 -2.23
N LYS A 56 -5.22 2.07 -3.20
CA LYS A 56 -6.17 1.70 -4.24
C LYS A 56 -6.97 0.50 -3.75
N ARG A 57 -8.28 0.70 -3.68
CA ARG A 57 -9.27 -0.33 -3.39
C ARG A 57 -9.66 -1.06 -4.65
#